data_AF-A0A2N6PKK0-F1
#
_entry.id   AF-A0A2N6PKK0-F1
#
_cell.length_a   1.000
_cell.length_b   1.000
_cell.length_c   1.000
_cell.angle_alpha   90.00
_cell.angle_beta   90.00
_cell.angle_gamma   90.00
#
_symmetry.space_group_name_H-M   'P 1'
#
loop_
_entity.id
_entity.type
_entity.pdbx_description
1 polymer ?
#
loop_
_entity_poly.entity_id
_entity_poly.type
_entity_poly.pdbx_seq_one_letter_code
_entity_poly.pdbx_strand_id
1 'polypeptide(L)'
;MRPTPVHFLILVLVIIVIFGAAKLPMVAKNLGKSMKVFKSEVKDLRDDDSADDEAKEITDAQRRADTGGSHRAERTAEERIGEPRTEGEPRHDDRL
;
A
#
# COMPACT_ATOMS: atom_id res chain seq x y z
N MET A 1 -29.19 -12.14 31.53
CA MET A 1 -28.25 -13.09 30.90
C MET A 1 -26.94 -12.37 30.70
N ARG A 2 -25.84 -12.81 31.34
CA ARG A 2 -24.53 -12.17 31.17
C ARG A 2 -23.85 -12.80 29.95
N PRO A 3 -23.54 -12.03 28.90
CA PRO A 3 -22.84 -12.58 27.76
C PRO A 3 -21.48 -13.08 28.22
N THR A 4 -21.23 -14.38 28.10
CA THR A 4 -19.92 -14.94 28.42
C THR A 4 -18.95 -14.58 27.30
N PRO A 5 -17.64 -14.44 27.58
CA PRO A 5 -16.62 -14.17 26.57
C PRO A 5 -16.69 -15.11 25.35
N VAL A 6 -17.17 -16.33 25.56
CA VAL A 6 -17.38 -17.36 24.52
C VAL A 6 -18.41 -16.91 23.47
N HIS A 7 -19.46 -16.16 23.83
CA HIS A 7 -20.46 -15.68 22.86
C HIS A 7 -19.84 -14.76 21.81
N PHE A 8 -18.92 -13.89 22.23
CA PHE A 8 -18.20 -13.01 21.30
C PHE A 8 -17.28 -13.79 20.37
N LEU A 9 -16.63 -14.84 20.89
CA LEU A 9 -15.78 -15.71 20.07
C LEU A 9 -16.58 -16.40 18.96
N ILE A 10 -17.77 -16.91 19.30
CA ILE A 10 -18.68 -17.54 18.33
C ILE A 10 -19.17 -16.51 17.31
N LEU A 11 -19.52 -15.30 17.72
CA LEU A 11 -19.96 -14.24 16.80
C LEU A 11 -18.87 -13.89 15.78
N VAL A 12 -17.63 -13.69 16.25
CA VAL A 12 -16.48 -13.41 15.38
C VAL A 12 -16.23 -14.58 14.43
N LEU A 13 -16.34 -15.82 14.90
CA LEU A 13 -16.20 -17.01 14.07
C LEU A 13 -17.22 -17.03 12.93
N VAL A 14 -18.49 -16.73 13.22
CA VAL A 14 -19.54 -16.67 12.19
C VAL A 14 -19.26 -15.58 11.15
N ILE A 15 -18.80 -14.39 11.58
CA ILE A 15 -18.43 -13.31 10.65
C ILE A 15 -17.24 -13.73 9.77
N ILE A 16 -16.23 -14.41 10.32
CA ILE A 16 -15.09 -14.92 9.54
C ILE A 16 -15.55 -15.91 8.47
N VAL A 17 -16.51 -16.79 8.78
CA VAL A 17 -17.01 -17.78 7.82
C VAL A 17 -17.76 -17.11 6.67
N ILE A 18 -18.58 -16.10 6.94
CA ILE A 18 -19.38 -15.40 5.92
C ILE A 18 -18.53 -14.45 5.06
N PHE A 19 -17.67 -13.66 5.70
CA PHE A 19 -16.87 -12.64 5.02
C PHE A 19 -15.52 -13.17 4.52
N GLY A 20 -15.02 -14.27 5.09
CA GLY A 20 -13.69 -14.80 4.86
C GLY A 20 -12.61 -14.12 5.73
N ALA A 21 -11.61 -14.89 6.16
CA ALA A 21 -10.52 -14.41 7.00
C ALA A 21 -9.69 -13.27 6.37
N ALA A 22 -9.65 -13.19 5.03
CA ALA A 22 -8.90 -12.16 4.30
C ALA A 22 -9.62 -10.79 4.25
N LYS A 23 -10.95 -10.74 4.39
CA LYS A 23 -11.74 -9.50 4.26
C LYS A 23 -11.82 -8.69 5.55
N LEU A 24 -11.83 -9.35 6.71
CA LEU A 24 -11.80 -8.69 8.02
C LEU A 24 -10.60 -7.76 8.24
N PRO A 25 -9.34 -8.18 8.01
CA PRO A 25 -8.21 -7.28 8.17
C PRO A 25 -8.23 -6.14 7.15
N MET A 26 -8.76 -6.36 5.95
CA MET A 26 -8.90 -5.32 4.93
C MET A 26 -9.90 -4.22 5.36
N VAL A 27 -11.07 -4.62 5.86
CA VAL A 27 -12.10 -3.69 6.37
C VAL A 27 -11.60 -2.95 7.60
N ALA A 28 -10.96 -3.64 8.55
CA ALA A 28 -10.37 -3.02 9.73
C ALA A 28 -9.26 -2.01 9.37
N LYS A 29 -8.38 -2.33 8.42
CA LYS A 29 -7.32 -1.41 7.94
C LYS A 29 -7.90 -0.15 7.30
N ASN A 30 -8.96 -0.27 6.49
CA ASN A 30 -9.57 0.87 5.83
C ASN A 30 -10.37 1.73 6.81
N LEU A 31 -11.15 1.10 7.69
CA LEU A 31 -11.90 1.79 8.73
C LEU A 31 -10.98 2.49 9.74
N GLY A 32 -9.86 1.87 10.11
CA GLY A 32 -8.84 2.44 10.99
C GLY A 32 -8.14 3.66 10.39
N LYS A 33 -7.91 3.69 9.07
CA LYS A 33 -7.39 4.88 8.38
C LYS A 33 -8.39 6.05 8.46
N SER A 34 -9.67 5.80 8.17
CA SER A 34 -10.71 6.82 8.29
C SER A 34 -10.90 7.31 9.73
N MET A 35 -10.84 6.41 10.72
CA MET A 35 -10.91 6.77 12.14
C MET A 35 -9.69 7.56 12.60
N LYS A 36 -8.49 7.30 12.08
CA LYS A 36 -7.27 8.06 12.43
C LYS A 36 -7.41 9.52 11.99
N VAL A 37 -7.86 9.74 10.75
CA VAL A 37 -8.09 11.10 10.20
C VAL A 37 -9.22 11.80 10.95
N PHE A 38 -10.33 11.12 11.19
CA PHE A 38 -11.42 11.70 11.98
C PHE A 38 -10.96 12.07 13.40
N LYS A 39 -10.14 11.23 14.03
CA LYS A 39 -9.62 11.49 15.37
C LYS A 39 -8.57 12.60 15.41
N SER A 40 -7.75 12.79 14.37
CA SER A 40 -6.84 13.94 14.29
C SER A 40 -7.64 15.22 14.11
N GLU A 41 -8.61 15.26 13.18
CA GLU A 41 -9.43 16.45 12.96
C GLU A 41 -10.21 16.87 14.22
N VAL A 42 -10.79 15.89 14.92
CA VAL A 42 -11.50 16.14 16.18
C VAL A 42 -10.54 16.48 17.32
N LYS A 43 -9.29 16.00 17.28
CA LYS A 43 -8.25 16.37 18.27
C LYS A 43 -7.81 17.82 18.02
N ASP A 44 -7.56 18.22 16.78
CA ASP A 44 -7.18 19.60 16.42
C ASP A 44 -8.24 20.61 16.86
N LEU A 45 -9.53 20.27 16.69
CA LEU A 45 -10.65 21.09 17.20
C LEU A 45 -10.73 21.18 18.73
N ARG A 46 -10.12 20.25 19.46
CA ARG A 46 -10.12 20.19 20.94
C ARG A 46 -8.80 20.69 21.52
N ASP A 47 -7.73 20.65 20.74
CA ASP A 47 -6.37 21.01 21.11
C ASP A 47 -5.99 22.44 20.64
N ASP A 48 -6.89 23.17 19.99
CA ASP A 48 -6.79 24.63 19.83
C ASP A 48 -6.73 25.37 21.21
N ASP A 49 -6.95 24.65 22.32
CA ASP A 49 -6.72 25.08 23.71
C ASP A 49 -5.42 24.53 24.36
N SER A 50 -4.65 23.65 23.72
CA SER A 50 -3.36 23.13 24.24
C SER A 50 -2.51 22.50 23.12
N ALA A 51 -1.51 23.25 22.67
CA ALA A 51 -0.52 22.78 21.70
C ALA A 51 0.38 21.70 22.31
N ASP A 52 0.26 20.45 21.86
CA ASP A 52 1.37 19.49 21.84
C ASP A 52 1.05 18.21 21.00
N ASP A 53 2.11 17.70 20.38
CA ASP A 53 2.29 16.37 19.77
C ASP A 53 2.16 16.21 18.24
N GLU A 54 3.27 16.61 17.62
CA GLU A 54 3.89 16.22 16.34
C GLU A 54 4.19 14.71 16.18
N ALA A 55 3.52 13.82 16.93
CA ALA A 55 3.79 12.39 16.91
C ALA A 55 2.93 11.67 15.87
N LYS A 56 3.46 11.42 14.65
CA LYS A 56 3.32 10.14 13.88
C LYS A 56 3.61 10.27 12.37
N GLU A 57 4.81 10.76 12.03
CA GLU A 57 5.51 10.50 10.76
C GLU A 57 5.64 8.98 10.42
N ILE A 58 5.43 8.11 11.40
CA ILE A 58 5.57 6.63 11.36
C ILE A 58 4.67 5.86 10.37
N THR A 59 3.74 6.49 9.65
CA THR A 59 2.89 5.78 8.66
C THR A 59 3.36 5.96 7.21
N ASP A 60 4.15 7.00 6.91
CA ASP A 60 4.55 7.31 5.53
C ASP A 60 5.56 6.29 4.96
N ALA A 61 6.45 5.77 5.82
CA ALA A 61 7.40 4.72 5.48
C ALA A 61 6.72 3.39 5.08
N GLN A 62 5.54 3.09 5.62
CA GLN A 62 4.85 1.82 5.34
C GLN A 62 4.09 1.82 4.02
N ARG A 63 3.74 3.00 3.48
CA ARG A 63 3.02 3.15 2.20
C ARG A 63 3.92 3.05 0.97
N ARG A 64 5.21 3.33 1.12
CA ARG A 64 6.20 3.21 0.02
C ARG A 64 6.56 1.75 -0.28
N ALA A 65 6.41 0.83 0.67
CA ALA A 65 6.70 -0.60 0.47
C ALA A 65 5.58 -1.38 -0.25
N ASP A 66 4.32 -0.98 -0.10
CA ASP A 66 3.16 -1.71 -0.66
C ASP A 66 2.88 -1.33 -2.14
N THR A 67 3.40 -0.18 -2.60
CA THR A 67 3.14 0.37 -3.94
C THR A 67 4.36 0.26 -4.88
N GLY A 68 5.20 -0.77 -4.71
CA GLY A 68 6.35 -1.04 -5.58
C GLY A 68 6.22 -2.30 -6.46
N GLY A 69 5.22 -3.14 -6.20
CA GLY A 69 5.12 -4.49 -6.79
C GLY A 69 4.32 -4.62 -8.09
N SER A 70 3.62 -3.58 -8.55
CA SER A 70 2.59 -3.75 -9.60
C SER A 70 2.82 -2.99 -10.92
N HIS A 71 4.04 -2.49 -11.20
CA HIS A 71 4.32 -1.75 -12.44
C HIS A 71 5.38 -2.35 -13.38
N ARG A 72 5.87 -3.58 -13.19
CA ARG A 72 6.95 -4.12 -14.05
C ARG A 72 6.57 -5.23 -15.04
N ALA A 73 5.38 -5.81 -14.99
CA ALA A 73 5.10 -7.03 -15.77
C ALA A 73 4.61 -6.83 -17.22
N GLU A 74 4.11 -5.65 -17.62
CA GLU A 74 3.37 -5.56 -18.91
C GLU A 74 3.85 -4.49 -19.91
N ARG A 75 4.89 -3.68 -19.63
CA ARG A 75 5.37 -2.63 -20.55
C ARG A 75 6.80 -2.80 -21.08
N THR A 76 7.25 -4.03 -21.32
CA THR A 76 8.63 -4.24 -21.85
C THR A 76 8.71 -5.25 -23.01
N ALA A 77 7.58 -5.68 -23.58
CA ALA A 77 7.58 -6.69 -24.64
C ALA A 77 7.43 -6.15 -26.09
N GLU A 78 7.07 -4.87 -26.31
CA GLU A 78 6.73 -4.38 -27.66
C GLU A 78 7.67 -3.28 -28.24
N GLU A 79 8.82 -2.99 -27.62
CA GLU A 79 9.78 -1.97 -28.13
C GLU A 79 11.14 -2.57 -28.53
N ARG A 80 11.14 -3.74 -29.20
CA ARG A 80 12.36 -4.43 -29.66
C ARG A 80 12.22 -5.01 -31.08
N ILE A 81 11.33 -4.46 -31.91
CA ILE A 81 11.21 -4.87 -33.32
C ILE A 81 11.18 -3.64 -34.22
N GLY A 82 12.29 -2.90 -34.23
CA GLY A 82 12.48 -1.74 -35.11
C GLY A 82 13.96 -1.38 -35.20
N GLU A 83 14.55 -1.67 -36.37
CA GLU A 83 15.83 -1.18 -36.90
C GLU A 83 17.17 -1.75 -36.38
N PRO A 84 17.82 -2.63 -37.15
CA PRO A 84 19.29 -2.68 -37.21
C PRO A 84 19.76 -1.67 -38.26
N ARG A 85 19.92 -0.40 -37.88
CA ARG A 85 20.83 0.52 -38.59
C ARG A 85 22.23 0.34 -38.01
N THR A 86 22.94 -0.70 -38.47
CA THR A 86 24.39 -0.76 -38.27
C THR A 86 25.04 0.17 -39.29
N GLU A 87 25.19 1.40 -38.81
CA GLU A 87 26.30 2.31 -39.03
C GLU A 87 27.49 1.70 -39.79
N GLY A 88 27.79 2.27 -40.96
CA GLY A 88 29.01 2.00 -41.68
C GLY A 88 30.18 2.69 -40.99
N GLU A 89 31.18 1.90 -40.60
CA GLU A 89 32.56 2.37 -40.49
C GLU A 89 33.54 1.19 -40.59
N PRO A 90 33.93 0.75 -41.80
CA PRO A 90 35.16 -0.01 -41.95
C PRO A 90 36.31 1.00 -41.91
N ARG A 91 36.99 1.07 -40.77
CA ARG A 91 38.23 1.81 -40.60
C ARG A 91 39.25 1.35 -41.63
N HIS A 92 39.72 2.35 -42.37
CA HIS A 92 40.83 2.32 -43.29
C HIS A 92 42.13 1.94 -42.57
N ASP A 93 43.06 1.39 -43.35
CA ASP A 93 44.47 1.14 -43.04
C ASP A 93 44.80 0.02 -42.06
N ASP A 94 45.28 -1.09 -42.62
CA ASP A 94 46.65 -1.53 -42.42
C ASP A 94 46.86 -2.85 -43.18
N ARG A 95 47.55 -2.81 -44.32
CA ARG A 95 48.60 -3.78 -44.75
C ARG A 95 48.77 -3.89 -46.28
N LEU A 96 50.01 -3.53 -46.67
CA LEU A 96 50.85 -4.09 -47.75
C LEU A 96 50.54 -3.65 -49.19
#